data_AF-A0A896TB37-F1
#
_entry.id   AF-A0A896TB37-F1
#
_cell.length_a   1.000
_cell.length_b   1.000
_cell.length_c   1.000
_cell.angle_alpha   90.00
_cell.angle_beta   90.00
_cell.angle_gamma   90.00
#
_symmetry.space_group_name_H-M   'P 1'
#
loop_
_entity.id
_entity.type
_entity.pdbx_description
1 polymer ?
#
loop_
_entity_poly.entity_id
_entity_poly.type
_entity_poly.pdbx_seq_one_letter_code
_entity_poly.pdbx_strand_id
1 'polypeptide(L)'
;MSKKSNSYYLKEAPIRKAIAHLSIPMMIGISATTIYNLINAYFIGLVHDTNMMSTITLGLTITIVFMAIGNPFGVGGGTFITRLLGSGDKEKGKQIAGYSFYMSLTIGLLIV
;
A
#
# COMPACT_ATOMS: atom_id res chain seq x y z
N MET A 1 21.14 -24.39 -0.96
CA MET A 1 20.83 -23.04 -1.51
C MET A 1 20.14 -22.23 -0.42
N SER A 2 20.90 -21.56 0.44
CA SER A 2 20.41 -21.01 1.70
C SER A 2 19.67 -19.68 1.49
N LYS A 3 18.46 -19.65 2.01
CA LYS A 3 17.45 -18.58 2.09
C LYS A 3 18.10 -17.27 2.60
N LYS A 4 18.60 -16.41 1.70
CA LYS A 4 19.05 -15.05 2.07
C LYS A 4 17.83 -14.26 2.54
N SER A 5 17.66 -14.21 3.85
CA SER A 5 16.58 -13.50 4.55
C SER A 5 16.52 -12.04 4.10
N ASN A 6 15.33 -11.53 3.76
CA ASN A 6 15.08 -10.10 3.45
C ASN A 6 15.67 -9.14 4.50
N SER A 7 15.88 -9.63 5.73
CA SER A 7 16.52 -8.87 6.80
C SER A 7 17.99 -8.52 6.52
N TYR A 8 18.71 -9.25 5.65
CA TYR A 8 20.10 -8.99 5.29
C TYR A 8 20.25 -7.71 4.44
N TYR A 9 19.36 -7.53 3.46
CA TYR A 9 19.33 -6.32 2.62
C TYR A 9 18.94 -5.07 3.41
N LEU A 10 18.15 -5.23 4.47
CA LEU A 10 17.70 -4.14 5.33
C LEU A 10 18.69 -3.78 6.46
N LYS A 11 19.60 -4.69 6.86
CA LYS A 11 20.51 -4.49 8.01
C LYS A 11 22.00 -4.42 7.68
N GLU A 12 22.48 -5.18 6.70
CA GLU A 12 23.93 -5.42 6.51
C GLU A 12 24.45 -4.99 5.12
N ALA A 13 23.57 -4.81 4.13
CA ALA A 13 23.97 -4.38 2.80
C ALA A 13 24.29 -2.87 2.74
N PRO A 14 25.25 -2.42 1.90
CA PRO A 14 25.52 -1.00 1.73
C PRO A 14 24.26 -0.28 1.22
N ILE A 15 23.94 0.86 1.84
CA ILE A 15 22.71 1.66 1.64
C ILE A 15 22.36 1.80 0.15
N ARG A 16 23.36 2.05 -0.71
CA ARG A 16 23.17 2.20 -2.17
C ARG A 16 22.60 0.96 -2.85
N LYS A 17 23.05 -0.26 -2.48
CA LYS A 17 22.55 -1.52 -3.06
C LYS A 17 21.16 -1.89 -2.51
N ALA A 18 20.91 -1.62 -1.24
CA ALA A 18 19.60 -1.86 -0.62
C ALA A 18 18.52 -0.96 -1.22
N ILE A 19 18.81 0.33 -1.38
CA ILE A 19 17.90 1.28 -2.03
C ILE A 19 17.65 0.88 -3.47
N ALA A 20 18.68 0.56 -4.26
CA ALA A 20 18.48 0.16 -5.65
C ALA A 20 17.62 -1.12 -5.77
N HIS A 21 17.86 -2.12 -4.93
CA HIS A 21 17.13 -3.39 -4.97
C HIS A 21 15.65 -3.26 -4.56
N LEU A 22 15.32 -2.34 -3.65
CA LEU A 22 13.94 -2.10 -3.20
C LEU A 22 13.20 -1.06 -4.05
N SER A 23 13.91 -0.02 -4.50
CA SER A 23 13.31 1.11 -5.23
C SER A 23 13.03 0.77 -6.68
N ILE A 24 13.87 -0.02 -7.35
CA ILE A 24 13.65 -0.40 -8.76
C ILE A 24 12.32 -1.16 -8.93
N PRO A 25 12.04 -2.23 -8.17
CA PRO A 25 10.75 -2.92 -8.25
C PRO A 25 9.57 -2.01 -7.90
N MET A 26 9.73 -1.15 -6.89
CA MET A 26 8.70 -0.21 -6.46
C MET A 26 8.36 0.81 -7.56
N MET A 27 9.37 1.40 -8.20
CA MET A 27 9.17 2.36 -9.28
C MET A 27 8.48 1.72 -10.50
N ILE A 28 8.86 0.49 -10.86
CA ILE A 28 8.20 -0.25 -11.94
C ILE A 28 6.72 -0.49 -11.60
N GLY A 29 6.43 -0.91 -10.35
CA GLY A 29 5.06 -1.14 -9.89
C GLY A 29 4.19 0.12 -9.91
N ILE A 30 4.72 1.24 -9.41
CA ILE A 30 4.00 2.52 -9.44
C ILE A 30 3.83 3.00 -10.89
N SER A 31 4.83 2.82 -11.76
CA SER A 31 4.74 3.19 -13.17
C SER A 31 3.65 2.40 -13.92
N ALA A 32 3.56 1.09 -13.70
CA ALA A 32 2.50 0.26 -14.27
C ALA A 32 1.11 0.71 -13.80
N THR A 33 0.98 1.08 -12.53
CA THR A 33 -0.27 1.62 -11.97
C THR A 33 -0.65 2.95 -12.63
N THR A 34 0.30 3.83 -12.87
CA THR A 34 0.05 5.11 -13.58
C THR A 34 -0.39 4.88 -15.02
N ILE A 35 0.23 3.94 -15.75
CA ILE A 35 -0.20 3.57 -17.11
C ILE A 35 -1.62 3.02 -17.09
N TYR A 36 -1.95 2.16 -16.11
CA TYR A 36 -3.32 1.67 -15.92
C TYR A 36 -4.31 2.82 -15.70
N ASN A 37 -3.99 3.78 -14.83
CA ASN A 37 -4.84 4.94 -14.56
C ASN A 37 -5.05 5.80 -15.82
N LEU A 38 -4.02 5.96 -16.65
CA LEU A 38 -4.10 6.70 -17.92
C LEU A 38 -5.01 5.98 -18.93
N ILE A 39 -4.82 4.67 -19.09
CA ILE A 39 -5.67 3.85 -19.96
C ILE A 39 -7.13 3.89 -19.47
N ASN A 40 -7.34 3.74 -18.16
CA ASN A 40 -8.66 3.79 -17.55
C ASN A 40 -9.36 5.14 -17.80
N ALA A 41 -8.66 6.26 -17.58
CA ALA A 41 -9.18 7.60 -17.87
C ALA A 41 -9.50 7.80 -19.36
N TYR A 42 -8.67 7.27 -20.26
CA TYR A 42 -8.93 7.31 -21.70
C TYR A 42 -10.22 6.55 -22.07
N PHE A 43 -10.39 5.32 -21.58
CA PHE A 43 -11.60 4.53 -21.84
C PHE A 43 -12.86 5.13 -21.19
N ILE A 44 -12.74 5.70 -19.99
CA ILE A 44 -13.86 6.42 -19.35
C ILE A 44 -14.23 7.66 -20.15
N GLY A 45 -13.26 8.40 -20.68
CA GLY A 45 -13.50 9.59 -21.50
C GLY A 45 -14.16 9.30 -22.84
N LEU A 46 -14.01 8.08 -23.38
CA LEU A 46 -14.71 7.64 -24.61
C LEU A 46 -16.19 7.34 -24.39
N VAL A 47 -16.64 7.23 -23.15
CA VAL A 47 -18.05 7.05 -22.83
C VAL A 47 -18.76 8.39 -23.05
N HIS A 48 -19.31 8.59 -24.25
CA HIS A 48 -20.10 9.77 -24.64
C HIS A 48 -21.49 9.83 -23.96
N ASP A 49 -21.63 9.25 -22.77
CA ASP A 49 -22.84 9.29 -21.96
C ASP A 49 -22.54 9.98 -20.63
N THR A 50 -23.10 11.19 -20.48
CA THR A 50 -22.92 12.05 -19.30
C THR A 50 -23.36 11.36 -18.01
N ASN A 51 -24.37 10.48 -18.07
CA ASN A 51 -24.87 9.78 -16.89
C ASN A 51 -23.90 8.70 -16.43
N MET A 52 -23.29 7.99 -17.39
CA MET A 52 -22.31 6.94 -17.11
C MET A 52 -20.99 7.52 -16.64
N MET A 53 -20.52 8.62 -17.26
CA MET A 53 -19.30 9.32 -16.83
C MET A 53 -19.44 9.89 -15.41
N SER A 54 -20.59 10.52 -15.10
CA SER A 54 -20.86 11.08 -13.75
C SER A 54 -20.88 10.00 -12.68
N THR A 55 -21.49 8.84 -12.97
CA THR A 55 -21.53 7.70 -12.05
C THR A 55 -20.12 7.18 -11.75
N ILE A 56 -19.26 7.08 -12.75
CA ILE A 56 -17.87 6.63 -12.59
C ILE A 56 -17.07 7.65 -11.76
N THR A 57 -17.18 8.94 -12.04
CA THR A 57 -16.47 9.98 -11.27
C THR A 57 -16.91 10.01 -9.80
N LEU A 58 -18.21 9.86 -9.52
CA LEU A 58 -18.72 9.77 -8.15
C LEU A 58 -18.26 8.49 -7.45
N GLY A 59 -18.28 7.35 -8.15
CA GLY A 59 -17.78 6.07 -7.64
C GLY A 59 -16.28 6.10 -7.32
N LEU A 60 -15.47 6.75 -8.16
CA LEU A 60 -14.05 6.97 -7.91
C LEU A 60 -13.82 7.84 -6.68
N THR A 61 -14.65 8.87 -6.48
CA THR A 61 -14.56 9.74 -5.29
C THR A 61 -14.79 8.96 -4.00
N ILE A 62 -15.83 8.12 -3.97
CA ILE A 62 -16.14 7.23 -2.84
C ILE A 62 -14.98 6.24 -2.61
N THR A 63 -14.42 5.68 -3.68
CA THR A 63 -13.27 4.76 -3.62
C THR A 63 -12.03 5.42 -3.02
N ILE A 64 -11.76 6.68 -3.36
CA ILE A 64 -10.64 7.45 -2.79
C ILE A 64 -10.84 7.69 -1.30
N VAL A 65 -12.06 7.97 -0.84
CA VAL A 65 -12.37 8.12 0.59
C VAL A 65 -12.07 6.82 1.34
N PHE A 66 -12.49 5.67 0.80
CA PHE A 66 -12.17 4.37 1.40
C PHE A 66 -10.66 4.10 1.42
N MET A 67 -9.95 4.40 0.33
CA MET A 67 -8.48 4.31 0.30
C MET A 67 -7.81 5.21 1.34
N ALA A 68 -8.33 6.41 1.57
CA ALA A 68 -7.80 7.35 2.55
C ALA A 68 -7.93 6.82 3.98
N ILE A 69 -9.04 6.15 4.30
CA ILE A 69 -9.24 5.54 5.61
C ILE A 69 -8.37 4.28 5.78
N GLY A 70 -8.16 3.50 4.71
CA GLY A 70 -7.34 2.29 4.76
C GLY A 70 -5.82 2.52 4.78
N ASN A 71 -5.32 3.57 4.11
CA ASN A 71 -3.88 3.85 3.98
C ASN A 71 -3.13 3.95 5.33
N PRO A 72 -3.66 4.63 6.37
CA PRO A 72 -3.03 4.68 7.69
C PRO A 72 -2.82 3.31 8.34
N PHE A 73 -3.77 2.38 8.18
CA PHE A 73 -3.66 1.04 8.78
C PHE A 73 -2.68 0.15 8.01
N GLY A 74 -2.66 0.25 6.69
CA GLY A 74 -1.73 -0.49 5.84
C GLY A 74 -0.30 0.07 5.90
N VAL A 75 -0.11 1.27 5.36
CA VAL A 75 1.21 1.91 5.23
C VAL A 75 1.69 2.44 6.56
N GLY A 76 0.84 3.13 7.32
CA GLY A 76 1.18 3.70 8.62
C GLY A 76 1.44 2.62 9.69
N GLY A 77 0.50 1.69 9.84
CA GLY A 77 0.63 0.54 10.74
C GLY A 77 1.83 -0.34 10.40
N GLY A 78 2.00 -0.68 9.11
CA GLY A 78 3.16 -1.42 8.62
C GLY A 78 4.49 -0.73 8.91
N THR A 79 4.56 0.60 8.76
CA THR A 79 5.76 1.40 9.07
C THR A 79 6.08 1.36 10.56
N PHE A 80 5.06 1.49 11.42
CA PHE A 80 5.24 1.43 12.87
C PHE A 80 5.71 0.05 13.35
N ILE A 81 5.09 -1.02 12.84
CA ILE A 81 5.50 -2.41 13.10
C ILE A 81 6.95 -2.64 12.64
N THR A 82 7.31 -2.16 11.44
CA THR A 82 8.66 -2.29 10.89
C THR A 82 9.70 -1.59 11.76
N ARG A 83 9.39 -0.41 12.31
CA ARG A 83 10.28 0.32 13.22
C ARG A 83 10.49 -0.42 14.54
N LEU A 84 9.44 -0.98 15.13
CA LEU A 84 9.52 -1.79 16.36
C LEU A 84 10.34 -3.07 16.14
N LEU A 85 10.08 -3.79 15.05
CA LEU A 85 10.86 -4.97 14.66
C LEU A 85 12.33 -4.63 14.39
N GLY A 86 12.60 -3.46 13.80
CA GLY A 86 13.94 -2.93 13.58
C GLY A 86 14.69 -2.62 14.88
N SER A 87 13.99 -2.11 15.90
CA SER A 87 14.53 -1.82 17.24
C SER A 87 14.77 -3.04 18.13
N GLY A 88 14.40 -4.25 17.68
CA GLY A 88 14.56 -5.50 18.44
C GLY A 88 13.38 -5.84 19.36
N ASP A 89 12.42 -4.94 19.52
CA ASP A 89 11.26 -5.07 20.43
C ASP A 89 10.12 -5.89 19.78
N LYS A 90 10.40 -7.18 19.50
CA LYS A 90 9.53 -8.08 18.74
C LYS A 90 8.19 -8.37 19.42
N GLU A 91 8.16 -8.35 20.75
CA GLU A 91 6.96 -8.65 21.53
C GLU A 91 5.90 -7.56 21.36
N LYS A 92 6.29 -6.29 21.52
CA LYS A 92 5.43 -5.14 21.23
C LYS A 92 5.05 -5.08 19.76
N GLY A 93 6.00 -5.35 18.86
CA GLY A 93 5.72 -5.42 17.41
C GLY A 93 4.63 -6.43 17.06
N LYS A 94 4.62 -7.62 17.70
CA LYS A 94 3.59 -8.65 17.50
C LYS A 94 2.23 -8.23 18.06
N GLN A 95 2.19 -7.63 19.25
CA GLN A 95 0.94 -7.12 19.83
C GLN A 95 0.33 -6.02 18.96
N ILE A 96 1.14 -5.05 18.54
CA ILE A 96 0.71 -3.92 17.70
C ILE A 96 0.28 -4.35 16.31
N ALA A 97 0.94 -5.37 15.74
CA ALA A 97 0.51 -5.99 14.49
C ALA A 97 -0.88 -6.64 14.63
N GLY A 98 -1.12 -7.35 15.74
CA GLY A 98 -2.43 -7.91 16.07
C GLY A 98 -3.50 -6.83 16.22
N TYR A 99 -3.23 -5.78 17.00
CA TYR A 99 -4.16 -4.66 17.17
C TYR A 99 -4.44 -3.94 15.86
N SER A 100 -3.42 -3.64 15.05
CA SER A 100 -3.60 -3.02 13.73
C SER A 100 -4.45 -3.88 12.80
N PHE A 101 -4.28 -5.21 12.83
CA PHE A 101 -5.06 -6.13 12.03
C PHE A 101 -6.53 -6.19 12.47
N TYR A 102 -6.79 -6.33 13.77
CA TYR A 102 -8.16 -6.32 14.28
C TYR A 102 -8.85 -4.97 14.03
N MET A 103 -8.14 -3.86 14.22
CA MET A 103 -8.67 -2.52 14.00
C MET A 103 -8.98 -2.26 12.52
N SER A 104 -8.10 -2.70 11.62
CA SER A 104 -8.34 -2.73 10.17
C SER A 104 -9.57 -3.55 9.80
N LEU A 105 -9.76 -4.73 10.42
CA LEU A 105 -10.90 -5.59 10.13
C LEU A 105 -12.21 -4.96 10.60
N THR A 106 -12.25 -4.41 11.82
CA THR A 106 -13.45 -3.75 12.36
C THR A 106 -13.83 -2.50 11.58
N ILE A 107 -12.84 -1.70 11.15
CA ILE A 107 -13.09 -0.50 10.36
C ILE A 107 -13.54 -0.87 8.95
N GLY A 108 -12.92 -1.90 8.35
CA GLY A 108 -13.36 -2.44 7.07
C GLY A 108 -14.82 -2.90 7.10
N LEU A 109 -15.23 -3.61 8.16
CA LEU A 109 -16.59 -4.14 8.31
C LEU A 109 -17.65 -3.08 8.65
N LEU A 110 -17.25 -1.94 9.21
CA LEU A 110 -18.14 -0.82 9.52
C LEU A 110 -18.37 0.11 8.33
N ILE A 111 -17.40 0.14 7.41
CA ILE A 111 -17.35 1.08 6.28
C ILE A 111 -17.86 0.46 4.99
N VAL A 112 -17.60 -0.84 4.78
CA VAL A 112 -18.18 -1.67 3.70
C VAL A 112 -19.63 -1.98 4.02
#